data_AF-A0A966TR62-F1
#
_entry.id   AF-A0A966TR62-F1
#
_cell.length_a   1.000
_cell.length_b   1.000
_cell.length_c   1.000
_cell.angle_alpha   90.00
_cell.angle_beta   90.00
_cell.angle_gamma   90.00
#
_symmetry.space_group_name_H-M   'P 1'
#
loop_
_entity.id
_entity.type
_entity.pdbx_description
1 polymer ?
#
loop_
_entity_poly.entity_id
_entity_poly.type
_entity_poly.pdbx_seq_one_letter_code
_entity_poly.pdbx_strand_id
1 'polypeptide(L)'
;MQIEPIPNAPFGVRVNGLRCASVSPEEIGQLQTALHEHQLLVIPRQNELTPAEEVMFYRLIYPQAKNVWRDQTENAWERFKVDQGNLAGTYQIPDEPGVLVLGKGQINHHGLQVTLGGDRTAYGKSKGSQVLGGGGLQWHIDGPFYEHAPGLYTQMRCLEAPQSEGRWIDLANGGDPVWCAAGATAFASGRIAFDLLSAMDQSQCLGTRVHYFPRPFETTYRLGNTADGLRVADSESEACFERGAESPGQAFNDPLAQVYPLVWRCPYTGKAALMPQPRCLAFLEDAHKEPSVFLGTVESRLCVQKWMTPAVASDHVYVHPWQPGDLVIWYNHAVWHSATGSLAPDDRRVMHLTAFNDRLPPKGAVT
;
A
#
# COMPACT_ATOMS: atom_id res chain seq x y z
N MET A 1 16.67 17.59 -15.22
CA MET A 1 15.57 16.64 -14.98
C MET A 1 14.56 16.70 -16.14
N GLN A 2 14.02 15.55 -16.57
CA GLN A 2 12.95 15.44 -17.58
C GLN A 2 11.83 14.58 -17.00
N ILE A 3 10.57 15.02 -17.09
CA ILE A 3 9.40 14.30 -16.57
C ILE A 3 8.51 13.93 -17.74
N GLU A 4 8.29 12.63 -17.94
CA GLU A 4 7.57 12.10 -19.09
C GLU A 4 6.55 11.05 -18.64
N PRO A 5 5.37 10.94 -19.28
CA PRO A 5 4.44 9.86 -18.99
C PRO A 5 5.09 8.48 -19.11
N ILE A 6 4.72 7.55 -18.23
CA ILE A 6 5.17 6.16 -18.36
C ILE A 6 4.43 5.56 -19.57
N PRO A 7 5.15 4.99 -20.56
CA PRO A 7 4.50 4.41 -21.74
C PRO A 7 3.49 3.33 -21.37
N ASN A 8 2.29 3.40 -21.98
CA ASN A 8 1.19 2.47 -21.77
C ASN A 8 0.70 2.35 -20.31
N ALA A 9 1.03 3.30 -19.44
CA ALA A 9 0.51 3.36 -18.08
C ALA A 9 -0.69 4.33 -18.01
N PRO A 10 -1.74 4.00 -17.24
CA PRO A 10 -2.91 4.88 -17.07
C PRO A 10 -2.60 6.12 -16.23
N PHE A 11 -1.52 6.10 -15.45
CA PHE A 11 -1.03 7.22 -14.65
C PHE A 11 0.45 7.05 -14.33
N GLY A 12 1.05 8.09 -13.74
CA GLY A 12 2.45 8.11 -13.36
C GLY A 12 3.39 8.64 -14.44
N VAL A 13 4.56 9.08 -14.01
CA VAL A 13 5.59 9.64 -14.87
C VAL A 13 6.96 9.06 -14.53
N ARG A 14 7.84 9.01 -15.52
CA ARG A 14 9.25 8.69 -15.37
C ARG A 14 10.05 9.98 -15.29
N VAL A 15 10.98 10.05 -14.34
CA VAL A 15 11.83 11.20 -14.08
C VAL A 15 13.26 10.89 -14.49
N ASN A 16 13.65 11.28 -15.70
CA ASN A 16 14.97 11.03 -16.25
C ASN A 16 15.96 12.16 -15.91
N GLY A 17 17.24 11.78 -15.75
CA GLY A 17 18.34 12.72 -15.54
C GLY A 17 18.32 13.44 -14.19
N LEU A 18 17.68 12.84 -13.18
CA LEU A 18 17.72 13.30 -11.79
C LEU A 18 18.66 12.41 -10.96
N ARG A 19 19.45 13.03 -10.08
CA ARG A 19 20.24 12.34 -9.05
C ARG A 19 19.69 12.69 -7.68
N CYS A 20 19.03 11.73 -7.02
CA CYS A 20 18.34 12.00 -5.75
C CYS A 20 19.29 12.47 -4.63
N ALA A 21 20.54 12.00 -4.63
CA ALA A 21 21.57 12.40 -3.66
C ALA A 21 21.93 13.90 -3.68
N SER A 22 21.68 14.58 -4.80
CA SER A 22 22.06 15.97 -5.01
C SER A 22 20.94 16.79 -5.64
N VAL A 23 19.70 16.47 -5.30
CA VAL A 23 18.51 17.17 -5.80
C VAL A 23 18.46 18.61 -5.29
N SER A 24 18.12 19.55 -6.17
CA SER A 24 17.97 20.96 -5.84
C SER A 24 16.58 21.29 -5.28
N PRO A 25 16.40 22.42 -4.55
CA PRO A 25 15.08 22.84 -4.07
C PRO A 25 14.04 23.07 -5.18
N GLU A 26 14.48 23.54 -6.35
CA GLU A 26 13.59 23.73 -7.52
C GLU A 26 13.08 22.37 -8.03
N GLU A 27 13.97 21.39 -8.18
CA GLU A 27 13.61 20.03 -8.58
C GLU A 27 12.69 19.38 -7.54
N ILE A 28 12.91 19.59 -6.24
CA ILE A 28 11.97 19.13 -5.19
C ILE A 28 10.57 19.69 -5.41
N GLY A 29 10.43 20.99 -5.69
CA GLY A 29 9.12 21.60 -5.96
C GLY A 29 8.44 21.01 -7.21
N GLN A 30 9.22 20.73 -8.25
CA GLN A 30 8.75 20.06 -9.46
C GLN A 30 8.29 18.61 -9.18
N LEU A 31 9.04 17.86 -8.38
CA LEU A 31 8.70 16.48 -7.96
C LEU A 31 7.44 16.44 -7.11
N GLN A 32 7.28 17.35 -6.15
CA GLN A 32 6.06 17.45 -5.33
C GLN A 32 4.82 17.75 -6.19
N THR A 33 4.95 18.66 -7.16
CA THR A 33 3.87 18.96 -8.11
C THR A 33 3.54 17.73 -8.94
N ALA A 34 4.57 17.06 -9.50
CA ALA A 34 4.38 15.86 -10.31
C ALA A 34 3.77 14.70 -9.51
N LEU A 35 4.14 14.51 -8.24
CA LEU A 35 3.55 13.50 -7.36
C LEU A 35 2.05 13.75 -7.17
N HIS A 36 1.63 14.98 -6.95
CA HIS A 36 0.21 15.27 -6.79
C HIS A 36 -0.56 15.23 -8.10
N GLU A 37 0.03 15.62 -9.23
CA GLU A 37 -0.69 15.57 -10.52
C GLU A 37 -0.74 14.16 -11.10
N HIS A 38 0.39 13.47 -11.12
CA HIS A 38 0.56 12.17 -11.79
C HIS A 38 0.55 10.98 -10.84
N GLN A 39 0.49 11.20 -9.52
CA GLN A 39 0.32 10.21 -8.44
C GLN A 39 1.52 9.29 -8.19
N LEU A 40 2.39 9.06 -9.18
CA LEU A 40 3.52 8.14 -9.08
C LEU A 40 4.70 8.63 -9.94
N LEU A 41 5.91 8.58 -9.37
CA LEU A 41 7.16 8.89 -10.06
C LEU A 41 8.08 7.66 -10.08
N VAL A 42 8.61 7.32 -11.25
CA VAL A 42 9.70 6.35 -11.41
C VAL A 42 10.98 7.10 -11.69
N ILE A 43 11.96 7.00 -10.80
CA ILE A 43 13.27 7.66 -10.88
C ILE A 43 14.33 6.58 -11.08
N PRO A 44 14.74 6.26 -12.32
CA PRO A 44 15.67 5.19 -12.60
C PRO A 44 17.12 5.55 -12.23
N ARG A 45 18.00 4.55 -12.19
CA ARG A 45 19.46 4.70 -12.05
C ARG A 45 19.92 5.37 -10.75
N GLN A 46 19.31 5.01 -9.64
CA GLN A 46 19.66 5.44 -8.29
C GLN A 46 20.49 4.39 -7.52
N ASN A 47 21.32 3.63 -8.22
CA ASN A 47 22.12 2.53 -7.64
C ASN A 47 23.07 3.01 -6.54
N GLU A 48 23.65 4.21 -6.71
CA GLU A 48 24.65 4.78 -5.81
C GLU A 48 24.08 5.34 -4.50
N LEU A 49 22.75 5.44 -4.35
CA LEU A 49 22.17 6.00 -3.13
C LEU A 49 22.54 5.17 -1.91
N THR A 50 23.11 5.86 -0.92
CA THR A 50 23.22 5.33 0.44
C THR A 50 21.86 5.38 1.16
N PRO A 51 21.63 4.55 2.19
CA PRO A 51 20.41 4.65 3.01
C PRO A 51 20.15 6.06 3.56
N ALA A 52 21.20 6.75 4.02
CA ALA A 52 21.09 8.11 4.55
C ALA A 52 20.63 9.11 3.47
N GLU A 53 21.15 8.99 2.24
CA GLU A 53 20.72 9.83 1.12
C GLU A 53 19.28 9.52 0.67
N GLU A 54 18.83 8.25 0.76
CA GLU A 54 17.42 7.90 0.50
C GLU A 54 16.47 8.58 1.48
N VAL A 55 16.81 8.55 2.78
CA VAL A 55 16.00 9.18 3.82
C VAL A 55 16.06 10.70 3.69
N MET A 56 17.23 11.26 3.37
CA MET A 56 17.37 12.70 3.11
C MET A 56 16.50 13.14 1.92
N PHE A 57 16.58 12.44 0.79
CA PHE A 57 15.75 12.72 -0.39
C PHE A 57 14.25 12.67 -0.06
N TYR A 58 13.81 11.62 0.62
CA TYR A 58 12.41 11.50 1.05
C TYR A 58 11.98 12.67 1.95
N ARG A 59 12.80 13.07 2.92
CA ARG A 59 12.52 14.20 3.82
C ARG A 59 12.53 15.55 3.11
N LEU A 60 13.29 15.72 2.03
CA LEU A 60 13.21 16.93 1.20
C LEU A 60 11.87 17.03 0.48
N ILE A 61 11.31 15.90 0.01
CA ILE A 61 9.98 15.84 -0.60
C ILE A 61 8.87 15.98 0.46
N TYR A 62 9.06 15.38 1.64
CA TYR A 62 8.05 15.39 2.71
C TYR A 62 8.65 15.81 4.07
N PRO A 63 8.93 17.11 4.29
CA PRO A 63 9.62 17.59 5.50
C PRO A 63 8.87 17.35 6.82
N GLN A 64 7.56 17.10 6.74
CA GLN A 64 6.73 16.83 7.93
C GLN A 64 6.80 15.36 8.40
N ALA A 65 7.38 14.47 7.59
CA ALA A 65 7.62 13.07 7.94
C ALA A 65 8.68 12.94 9.03
N LYS A 66 8.23 12.79 10.28
CA LYS A 66 9.12 12.68 11.45
C LYS A 66 9.20 11.26 12.01
N ASN A 67 8.08 10.54 12.02
CA ASN A 67 7.98 9.25 12.68
C ASN A 67 8.03 8.14 11.64
N VAL A 68 9.01 7.24 11.73
CA VAL A 68 9.12 6.10 10.81
C VAL A 68 7.90 5.21 10.99
N TRP A 69 7.24 4.82 9.89
CA TRP A 69 5.98 4.08 9.98
C TRP A 69 6.16 2.69 10.58
N ARG A 70 7.04 1.88 9.98
CA ARG A 70 7.33 0.51 10.40
C ARG A 70 8.59 0.45 11.25
N ASP A 71 8.65 1.29 12.27
CA ASP A 71 9.73 1.24 13.25
C ASP A 71 9.66 -0.02 14.11
N GLN A 72 10.71 -0.84 14.12
CA GLN A 72 10.72 -2.13 14.80
C GLN A 72 10.86 -2.02 16.31
N THR A 73 11.08 -0.83 16.83
CA THR A 73 11.12 -0.53 18.26
C THR A 73 9.85 0.20 18.73
N GLU A 74 9.26 1.07 17.90
CA GLU A 74 8.13 1.92 18.27
C GLU A 74 6.77 1.46 17.71
N ASN A 75 6.71 0.83 16.54
CA ASN A 75 5.46 0.39 15.94
C ASN A 75 4.93 -0.89 16.61
N ALA A 76 3.67 -0.86 17.07
CA ALA A 76 3.06 -1.99 17.78
C ALA A 76 3.06 -3.30 16.97
N TRP A 77 2.73 -3.23 15.68
CA TRP A 77 2.74 -4.40 14.79
C TRP A 77 4.14 -4.92 14.52
N GLU A 78 5.12 -4.04 14.33
CA GLU A 78 6.51 -4.47 14.15
C GLU A 78 7.08 -5.14 15.40
N ARG A 79 6.85 -4.54 16.59
CA ARG A 79 7.21 -5.18 17.87
C ARG A 79 6.57 -6.54 18.01
N PHE A 80 5.26 -6.65 17.74
CA PHE A 80 4.56 -7.92 17.76
C PHE A 80 5.25 -8.95 16.85
N LYS A 81 5.64 -8.57 15.62
CA LYS A 81 6.39 -9.47 14.73
C LYS A 81 7.74 -9.85 15.30
N VAL A 82 8.50 -8.91 15.86
CA VAL A 82 9.82 -9.16 16.48
C VAL A 82 9.69 -10.13 17.66
N ASP A 83 8.70 -9.95 18.52
CA ASP A 83 8.42 -10.82 19.67
C ASP A 83 8.06 -12.25 19.24
N GLN A 84 7.45 -12.41 18.06
CA GLN A 84 7.21 -13.71 17.43
C GLN A 84 8.43 -14.27 16.69
N GLY A 85 9.62 -13.67 16.83
CA GLY A 85 10.87 -14.10 16.17
C GLY A 85 11.12 -13.48 14.79
N ASN A 86 10.39 -12.40 14.45
CA ASN A 86 10.43 -11.70 13.17
C ASN A 86 10.28 -12.62 11.94
N LEU A 87 9.36 -13.58 12.04
CA LEU A 87 9.13 -14.60 11.00
C LEU A 87 8.71 -14.04 9.64
N ALA A 88 8.30 -12.77 9.56
CA ALA A 88 7.98 -12.08 8.30
C ALA A 88 9.22 -11.71 7.47
N GLY A 89 10.42 -11.69 8.07
CA GLY A 89 11.68 -11.44 7.37
C GLY A 89 11.82 -10.03 6.76
N THR A 90 11.38 -9.01 7.48
CA THR A 90 11.62 -7.59 7.15
C THR A 90 12.44 -6.95 8.26
N TYR A 91 13.43 -6.12 7.93
CA TYR A 91 14.42 -5.65 8.91
C TYR A 91 14.77 -4.18 8.68
N GLN A 92 14.81 -3.36 9.73
CA GLN A 92 15.34 -2.00 9.65
C GLN A 92 16.86 -2.00 9.58
N ILE A 93 17.43 -1.06 8.83
CA ILE A 93 18.89 -0.84 8.82
C ILE A 93 19.31 -0.21 10.17
N PRO A 94 20.23 -0.84 10.94
CA PRO A 94 20.66 -0.32 12.24
C PRO A 94 21.19 1.12 12.21
N ASP A 95 22.02 1.44 11.21
CA ASP A 95 22.69 2.75 11.11
C ASP A 95 21.82 3.81 10.40
N GLU A 96 20.67 3.42 9.84
CA GLU A 96 19.67 4.33 9.28
C GLU A 96 18.27 3.71 9.38
N PRO A 97 17.62 3.77 10.56
CA PRO A 97 16.32 3.14 10.82
C PRO A 97 15.17 3.67 9.95
N GLY A 98 15.35 4.79 9.26
CA GLY A 98 14.38 5.28 8.27
C GLY A 98 14.19 4.38 7.06
N VAL A 99 15.04 3.35 6.90
CA VAL A 99 14.96 2.37 5.82
C VAL A 99 14.62 0.98 6.36
N LEU A 100 13.56 0.39 5.81
CA LEU A 100 13.20 -1.02 6.01
C LEU A 100 13.65 -1.84 4.78
N VAL A 101 14.44 -2.88 5.02
CA VAL A 101 14.85 -3.86 4.01
C VAL A 101 13.82 -4.98 3.94
N LEU A 102 13.31 -5.23 2.73
CA LEU A 102 12.32 -6.27 2.46
C LEU A 102 12.61 -6.98 1.14
N GLY A 103 12.08 -8.20 0.99
CA GLY A 103 12.26 -9.00 -0.22
C GLY A 103 12.40 -10.47 0.09
N LYS A 104 13.35 -11.14 -0.56
CA LYS A 104 13.58 -12.57 -0.47
C LYS A 104 15.06 -12.92 -0.58
N GLY A 105 15.53 -13.80 0.30
CA GLY A 105 16.87 -14.39 0.26
C GLY A 105 17.77 -13.91 1.39
N GLN A 106 18.92 -14.58 1.54
CA GLN A 106 19.93 -14.20 2.52
C GLN A 106 20.64 -12.91 2.10
N ILE A 107 20.82 -11.99 3.03
CA ILE A 107 21.52 -10.73 2.79
C ILE A 107 22.64 -10.51 3.82
N ASN A 108 23.67 -9.80 3.39
CA ASN A 108 24.63 -9.12 4.24
C ASN A 108 24.65 -7.65 3.82
N HIS A 109 23.96 -6.78 4.56
CA HIS A 109 23.64 -5.43 4.12
C HIS A 109 23.54 -4.45 5.30
N HIS A 110 24.42 -3.43 5.35
CA HIS A 110 24.46 -2.40 6.40
C HIS A 110 24.27 -2.93 7.83
N GLY A 111 25.09 -3.92 8.23
CA GLY A 111 25.03 -4.51 9.58
C GLY A 111 23.94 -5.58 9.77
N LEU A 112 23.12 -5.86 8.75
CA LEU A 112 22.16 -6.96 8.75
C LEU A 112 22.76 -8.21 8.12
N GLN A 113 22.79 -9.32 8.87
CA GLN A 113 23.04 -10.66 8.34
C GLN A 113 21.81 -11.54 8.60
N VAL A 114 20.83 -11.48 7.68
CA VAL A 114 19.47 -11.99 7.90
C VAL A 114 18.91 -12.65 6.65
N THR A 115 17.77 -13.35 6.78
CA THR A 115 17.04 -13.91 5.63
C THR A 115 15.74 -13.13 5.41
N LEU A 116 15.62 -12.49 4.25
CA LEU A 116 14.41 -11.76 3.87
C LEU A 116 13.29 -12.71 3.44
N GLY A 117 12.05 -12.26 3.67
CA GLY A 117 10.84 -12.91 3.16
C GLY A 117 10.26 -14.03 4.02
N GLY A 118 10.92 -14.30 5.16
CA GLY A 118 10.36 -15.06 6.26
C GLY A 118 10.26 -16.58 6.05
N ASP A 119 9.85 -17.30 7.10
CA ASP A 119 9.46 -18.71 6.97
C ASP A 119 8.09 -18.80 6.27
N ARG A 120 7.93 -19.74 5.35
CA ARG A 120 6.70 -19.95 4.56
C ARG A 120 5.48 -20.18 5.46
N THR A 121 5.71 -20.77 6.64
CA THR A 121 4.72 -21.05 7.68
C THR A 121 4.15 -19.80 8.37
N ALA A 122 4.90 -18.69 8.39
CA ALA A 122 4.52 -17.43 9.07
C ALA A 122 3.25 -16.79 8.49
N TYR A 123 2.87 -17.17 7.27
CA TYR A 123 1.65 -16.75 6.59
C TYR A 123 0.62 -17.88 6.44
N GLY A 124 0.71 -18.92 7.27
CA GLY A 124 -0.25 -20.04 7.29
C GLY A 124 -0.15 -20.97 6.08
N LYS A 125 0.97 -20.98 5.35
CA LYS A 125 1.14 -21.79 4.13
C LYS A 125 2.32 -22.76 4.22
N SER A 126 2.14 -23.98 3.73
CA SER A 126 3.23 -24.96 3.56
C SER A 126 3.98 -24.80 2.22
N LYS A 127 3.42 -24.03 1.27
CA LYS A 127 3.98 -23.68 -0.04
C LYS A 127 3.52 -22.27 -0.45
N GLY A 128 4.37 -21.46 -1.07
CA GLY A 128 4.02 -20.10 -1.51
C GLY A 128 5.19 -19.12 -1.56
N SER A 129 4.92 -17.88 -1.99
CA SER A 129 5.92 -16.81 -2.15
C SER A 129 6.26 -16.13 -0.83
N GLN A 130 7.55 -15.89 -0.60
CA GLN A 130 8.13 -15.11 0.50
C GLN A 130 8.02 -13.59 0.31
N VAL A 131 7.02 -13.12 -0.42
CA VAL A 131 6.74 -11.68 -0.61
C VAL A 131 5.56 -11.32 0.29
N LEU A 132 5.56 -10.12 0.86
CA LEU A 132 4.42 -9.56 1.59
C LEU A 132 3.12 -9.85 0.81
N GLY A 133 2.15 -10.51 1.45
CA GLY A 133 0.91 -11.01 0.82
C GLY A 133 0.86 -12.52 0.56
N GLY A 134 1.90 -13.28 0.92
CA GLY A 134 1.86 -14.76 0.88
C GLY A 134 1.68 -15.35 -0.53
N GLY A 135 2.09 -14.60 -1.56
CA GLY A 135 2.04 -14.97 -2.97
C GLY A 135 0.72 -14.70 -3.71
N GLY A 136 -0.29 -14.14 -3.03
CA GLY A 136 -1.52 -13.66 -3.65
C GLY A 136 -1.55 -12.13 -3.76
N LEU A 137 -2.54 -11.61 -4.48
CA LEU A 137 -2.79 -10.17 -4.53
C LEU A 137 -3.28 -9.67 -3.16
N GLN A 138 -2.90 -8.43 -2.87
CA GLN A 138 -3.33 -7.68 -1.68
C GLN A 138 -3.29 -6.20 -2.02
N TRP A 139 -4.40 -5.67 -2.52
CA TRP A 139 -4.51 -4.24 -2.79
C TRP A 139 -4.61 -3.48 -1.47
N HIS A 140 -3.68 -2.55 -1.27
CA HIS A 140 -3.60 -1.78 -0.05
C HIS A 140 -2.98 -0.40 -0.27
N ILE A 141 -3.11 0.42 0.77
CA ILE A 141 -2.29 1.59 1.01
C ILE A 141 -1.45 1.37 2.26
N ASP A 142 -0.32 2.04 2.29
CA ASP A 142 0.60 1.98 3.42
C ASP A 142 0.12 2.86 4.56
N GLY A 143 0.31 2.39 5.78
CA GLY A 143 -0.02 3.12 6.98
C GLY A 143 -0.44 2.21 8.13
N PRO A 144 -0.47 2.75 9.36
CA PRO A 144 -0.77 1.95 10.53
C PRO A 144 -2.28 1.76 10.76
N PHE A 145 -3.11 2.74 10.37
CA PHE A 145 -4.58 2.74 10.59
C PHE A 145 -4.99 2.50 12.04
N TYR A 146 -4.07 2.83 12.96
CA TYR A 146 -4.20 2.75 14.40
C TYR A 146 -3.16 3.70 14.99
N GLU A 147 -3.55 4.52 15.98
CA GLU A 147 -2.72 5.52 16.68
C GLU A 147 -2.17 6.68 15.81
N HIS A 148 -1.81 6.42 14.56
CA HIS A 148 -1.25 7.39 13.63
C HIS A 148 -1.96 7.37 12.28
N ALA A 149 -1.87 8.48 11.56
CA ALA A 149 -2.39 8.61 10.20
C ALA A 149 -1.40 8.06 9.15
N PRO A 150 -1.89 7.55 8.01
CA PRO A 150 -1.02 7.12 6.92
C PRO A 150 -0.25 8.30 6.32
N GLY A 151 1.04 8.11 6.02
CA GLY A 151 1.89 9.11 5.37
C GLY A 151 1.41 9.51 3.98
N LEU A 152 1.76 10.73 3.55
CA LEU A 152 1.42 11.22 2.20
C LEU A 152 2.07 10.42 1.08
N TYR A 153 3.33 9.99 1.28
CA TYR A 153 4.10 9.29 0.26
C TYR A 153 4.72 8.01 0.79
N THR A 154 4.89 7.05 -0.11
CA THR A 154 5.78 5.91 0.12
C THR A 154 6.85 5.91 -0.97
N GLN A 155 8.08 5.57 -0.58
CA GLN A 155 9.21 5.40 -1.48
C GLN A 155 9.73 3.97 -1.37
N MET A 156 9.99 3.33 -2.51
CA MET A 156 10.67 2.03 -2.57
C MET A 156 11.77 2.05 -3.63
N ARG A 157 12.96 1.55 -3.27
CA ARG A 157 14.11 1.42 -4.17
C ARG A 157 14.49 -0.05 -4.34
N CYS A 158 14.74 -0.45 -5.59
CA CYS A 158 15.19 -1.80 -5.91
C CYS A 158 16.72 -1.90 -5.83
N LEU A 159 17.24 -2.83 -5.03
CA LEU A 159 18.66 -3.18 -4.99
C LEU A 159 18.95 -4.42 -5.85
N GLU A 160 18.14 -5.47 -5.66
CA GLU A 160 18.22 -6.71 -6.41
C GLU A 160 16.82 -7.05 -6.94
N ALA A 161 16.70 -7.17 -8.26
CA ALA A 161 15.47 -7.63 -8.92
C ALA A 161 15.54 -9.15 -9.16
N PRO A 162 14.40 -9.86 -9.06
CA PRO A 162 14.32 -11.27 -9.43
C PRO A 162 14.76 -11.52 -10.87
N GLN A 163 15.26 -12.73 -11.14
CA GLN A 163 15.76 -13.14 -12.46
C GLN A 163 14.83 -14.12 -13.16
N SER A 164 13.88 -14.73 -12.45
CA SER A 164 12.90 -15.63 -13.04
C SER A 164 11.96 -14.93 -14.02
N GLU A 165 11.34 -15.73 -14.88
CA GLU A 165 10.33 -15.23 -15.82
C GLU A 165 9.10 -14.69 -15.09
N GLY A 166 8.47 -13.70 -15.71
CA GLY A 166 7.17 -13.20 -15.29
C GLY A 166 6.04 -14.19 -15.50
N ARG A 167 4.82 -13.76 -15.18
CA ARG A 167 3.61 -14.53 -15.40
C ARG A 167 2.43 -13.63 -15.73
N TRP A 168 1.43 -14.20 -16.40
CA TRP A 168 0.12 -13.58 -16.56
C TRP A 168 -0.68 -13.70 -15.26
N ILE A 169 -1.28 -12.59 -14.81
CA ILE A 169 -2.10 -12.54 -13.60
C ILE A 169 -3.44 -11.90 -13.96
N ASP A 170 -4.53 -12.53 -13.55
CA ASP A 170 -5.85 -11.93 -13.56
C ASP A 170 -6.02 -11.07 -12.30
N LEU A 171 -6.07 -9.75 -12.49
CA LEU A 171 -6.10 -8.77 -11.40
C LEU A 171 -7.52 -8.47 -10.90
N ALA A 172 -8.54 -8.71 -11.72
CA ALA A 172 -9.92 -8.31 -11.47
C ALA A 172 -10.90 -9.50 -11.37
N ASN A 173 -10.40 -10.74 -11.38
CA ASN A 173 -11.16 -11.98 -11.32
C ASN A 173 -12.21 -12.08 -12.45
N GLY A 174 -11.78 -12.58 -13.61
CA GLY A 174 -12.53 -12.65 -14.86
C GLY A 174 -12.18 -11.53 -15.84
N GLY A 175 -11.12 -10.76 -15.58
CA GLY A 175 -10.62 -9.73 -16.50
C GLY A 175 -9.57 -10.25 -17.47
N ASP A 176 -9.14 -9.40 -18.40
CA ASP A 176 -8.00 -9.71 -19.24
C ASP A 176 -6.73 -9.82 -18.38
N PRO A 177 -5.97 -10.91 -18.48
CA PRO A 177 -4.79 -11.09 -17.66
C PRO A 177 -3.71 -10.08 -18.03
N VAL A 178 -2.94 -9.64 -17.04
CA VAL A 178 -1.83 -8.69 -17.21
C VAL A 178 -0.50 -9.42 -17.02
N TRP A 179 0.44 -9.20 -17.95
CA TRP A 179 1.79 -9.72 -17.80
C TRP A 179 2.53 -8.99 -16.67
N CYS A 180 3.01 -9.73 -15.70
CA CYS A 180 3.73 -9.23 -14.54
C CYS A 180 5.12 -9.84 -14.48
N ALA A 181 6.17 -9.02 -14.52
CA ALA A 181 7.54 -9.49 -14.23
C ALA A 181 7.62 -10.09 -12.81
N ALA A 182 8.55 -11.03 -12.60
CA ALA A 182 8.74 -11.63 -11.30
C ALA A 182 9.04 -10.57 -10.23
N GLY A 183 8.26 -10.59 -9.13
CA GLY A 183 8.39 -9.62 -8.03
C GLY A 183 8.02 -8.17 -8.39
N ALA A 184 7.29 -7.95 -9.48
CA ALA A 184 6.72 -6.66 -9.85
C ALA A 184 5.74 -6.14 -8.79
N THR A 185 5.53 -4.82 -8.80
CA THR A 185 4.48 -4.16 -8.02
C THR A 185 3.42 -3.63 -8.98
N ALA A 186 2.16 -4.00 -8.74
CA ALA A 186 1.01 -3.43 -9.42
C ALA A 186 0.51 -2.21 -8.65
N PHE A 187 0.16 -1.15 -9.37
CA PHE A 187 -0.35 0.12 -8.84
C PHE A 187 -1.69 0.45 -9.49
N ALA A 188 -2.68 0.82 -8.68
CA ALA A 188 -3.98 1.28 -9.10
C ALA A 188 -4.25 2.68 -8.53
N SER A 189 -4.96 3.52 -9.26
CA SER A 189 -5.27 4.88 -8.82
C SER A 189 -6.64 4.94 -8.16
N GLY A 190 -6.69 5.42 -6.91
CA GLY A 190 -7.93 5.72 -6.21
C GLY A 190 -8.71 6.87 -6.88
N ARG A 191 -8.05 7.74 -7.65
CA ARG A 191 -8.72 8.76 -8.49
C ARG A 191 -9.47 8.11 -9.64
N ILE A 192 -8.77 7.27 -10.41
CA ILE A 192 -9.40 6.50 -11.49
C ILE A 192 -10.55 5.66 -10.94
N ALA A 193 -10.36 5.02 -9.79
CA ALA A 193 -11.43 4.27 -9.13
C ALA A 193 -12.67 5.11 -8.87
N PHE A 194 -12.50 6.29 -8.25
CA PHE A 194 -13.62 7.18 -7.97
C PHE A 194 -14.28 7.71 -9.25
N ASP A 195 -13.49 8.09 -10.26
CA ASP A 195 -13.98 8.63 -11.54
C ASP A 195 -14.76 7.59 -12.35
N LEU A 196 -14.45 6.30 -12.21
CA LEU A 196 -15.15 5.19 -12.88
C LEU A 196 -16.47 4.79 -12.19
N LEU A 197 -16.72 5.24 -10.97
CA LEU A 197 -17.96 4.92 -10.26
C LEU A 197 -19.17 5.60 -10.91
N SER A 198 -20.34 4.97 -10.78
CA SER A 198 -21.62 5.61 -11.11
C SER A 198 -21.84 6.84 -10.22
N ALA A 199 -22.63 7.82 -10.67
CA ALA A 199 -22.94 9.01 -9.87
C ALA A 199 -23.58 8.65 -8.49
N MET A 200 -24.37 7.57 -8.45
CA MET A 200 -24.94 7.05 -7.22
C MET A 200 -23.86 6.49 -6.29
N ASP A 201 -22.95 5.68 -6.81
CA ASP A 201 -21.84 5.10 -6.02
C ASP A 201 -20.84 6.19 -5.57
N GLN A 202 -20.57 7.20 -6.41
CA GLN A 202 -19.77 8.37 -6.02
C GLN A 202 -20.41 9.11 -4.84
N SER A 203 -21.72 9.40 -4.92
CA SER A 203 -22.44 10.05 -3.83
C SER A 203 -22.40 9.21 -2.56
N GLN A 204 -22.58 7.89 -2.66
CA GLN A 204 -22.52 6.99 -1.51
C GLN A 204 -21.12 6.98 -0.89
N CYS A 205 -20.07 6.87 -1.70
CA CYS A 205 -18.68 6.88 -1.21
C CYS A 205 -18.32 8.20 -0.53
N LEU A 206 -18.79 9.34 -1.06
CA LEU A 206 -18.54 10.67 -0.48
C LEU A 206 -19.12 10.84 0.92
N GLY A 207 -20.26 10.20 1.22
CA GLY A 207 -20.87 10.19 2.55
C GLY A 207 -20.41 9.08 3.47
N THR A 208 -19.51 8.22 3.01
CA THR A 208 -19.08 7.05 3.77
C THR A 208 -17.84 7.35 4.60
N ARG A 209 -17.86 6.96 5.87
CA ARG A 209 -16.68 6.85 6.73
C ARG A 209 -16.31 5.38 6.92
N VAL A 210 -15.01 5.12 7.02
CA VAL A 210 -14.44 3.81 7.29
C VAL A 210 -13.98 3.77 8.73
N HIS A 211 -14.51 2.83 9.49
CA HIS A 211 -14.01 2.48 10.83
C HIS A 211 -12.98 1.38 10.68
N TYR A 212 -11.76 1.62 11.17
CA TYR A 212 -10.68 0.64 11.16
C TYR A 212 -10.64 -0.14 12.48
N PHE A 213 -10.29 -1.43 12.42
CA PHE A 213 -10.12 -2.23 13.63
C PHE A 213 -9.04 -1.62 14.54
N PRO A 214 -9.21 -1.64 15.87
CA PRO A 214 -8.09 -1.46 16.79
C PRO A 214 -7.02 -2.52 16.49
N ARG A 215 -5.75 -2.09 16.38
CA ARG A 215 -4.62 -2.95 16.01
C ARG A 215 -4.95 -3.85 14.80
N PRO A 216 -5.25 -3.26 13.64
CA PRO A 216 -5.95 -3.95 12.56
C PRO A 216 -5.17 -5.14 11.97
N PHE A 217 -3.85 -5.05 11.94
CA PHE A 217 -3.00 -6.14 11.46
C PHE A 217 -2.95 -7.32 12.43
N GLU A 218 -2.94 -7.08 13.75
CA GLU A 218 -3.07 -8.15 14.76
C GLU A 218 -4.44 -8.82 14.71
N THR A 219 -5.49 -8.05 14.39
CA THR A 219 -6.85 -8.58 14.25
C THR A 219 -6.99 -9.48 13.03
N THR A 220 -6.30 -9.17 11.93
CA THR A 220 -6.55 -9.81 10.62
C THR A 220 -5.39 -10.64 10.07
N TYR A 221 -4.23 -10.75 10.76
CA TYR A 221 -3.06 -11.45 10.20
C TYR A 221 -3.30 -12.92 9.85
N ARG A 222 -4.23 -13.59 10.54
CA ARG A 222 -4.58 -15.00 10.29
C ARG A 222 -5.44 -15.19 9.04
N LEU A 223 -6.04 -14.12 8.54
CA LEU A 223 -6.97 -14.16 7.43
C LEU A 223 -6.25 -13.95 6.10
N GLY A 224 -6.59 -14.79 5.12
CA GLY A 224 -6.13 -14.67 3.74
C GLY A 224 -6.78 -13.49 3.00
N ASN A 225 -6.33 -13.24 1.77
CA ASN A 225 -7.06 -12.35 0.85
C ASN A 225 -7.91 -13.19 -0.11
N THR A 226 -8.94 -12.57 -0.67
CA THR A 226 -9.62 -13.09 -1.87
C THR A 226 -8.66 -13.16 -3.06
N ALA A 227 -9.04 -13.91 -4.10
CA ALA A 227 -8.21 -14.11 -5.29
C ALA A 227 -7.83 -12.80 -5.99
N ASP A 228 -8.79 -11.87 -6.09
CA ASP A 228 -8.59 -10.51 -6.61
C ASP A 228 -7.79 -9.58 -5.67
N GLY A 229 -7.54 -10.01 -4.43
CA GLY A 229 -6.81 -9.23 -3.42
C GLY A 229 -7.55 -7.99 -2.91
N LEU A 230 -8.83 -7.81 -3.23
CA LEU A 230 -9.61 -6.61 -2.90
C LEU A 230 -10.22 -6.64 -1.49
N ARG A 231 -10.26 -7.81 -0.84
CA ARG A 231 -10.71 -7.94 0.54
C ARG A 231 -10.05 -9.11 1.26
N VAL A 232 -10.22 -9.11 2.57
CA VAL A 232 -9.88 -10.26 3.41
C VAL A 232 -10.97 -11.34 3.26
N ALA A 233 -10.55 -12.60 3.20
CA ALA A 233 -11.42 -13.77 3.18
C ALA A 233 -11.61 -14.29 4.61
N ASP A 234 -12.85 -14.38 5.04
CA ASP A 234 -13.23 -14.74 6.42
C ASP A 234 -14.50 -15.59 6.38
N SER A 235 -14.32 -16.90 6.25
CA SER A 235 -15.42 -17.84 6.02
C SER A 235 -16.44 -17.88 7.16
N GLU A 236 -16.02 -17.62 8.39
CA GLU A 236 -16.94 -17.63 9.54
C GLU A 236 -17.87 -16.42 9.50
N SER A 237 -17.30 -15.23 9.30
CA SER A 237 -18.08 -13.99 9.14
C SER A 237 -18.95 -14.04 7.89
N GLU A 238 -18.42 -14.53 6.77
CA GLU A 238 -19.17 -14.68 5.50
C GLU A 238 -20.38 -15.61 5.66
N ALA A 239 -20.21 -16.76 6.33
CA ALA A 239 -21.32 -17.66 6.60
C ALA A 239 -22.37 -17.04 7.54
N CYS A 240 -21.96 -16.16 8.46
CA CYS A 240 -22.87 -15.40 9.31
C CYS A 240 -23.71 -14.39 8.50
N PHE A 241 -23.07 -13.67 7.58
CA PHE A 241 -23.71 -12.75 6.66
C PHE A 241 -24.70 -13.45 5.73
N GLU A 242 -24.33 -14.59 5.13
CA GLU A 242 -25.20 -15.38 4.25
C GLU A 242 -26.48 -15.86 4.94
N ARG A 243 -26.43 -16.12 6.25
CA ARG A 243 -27.61 -16.48 7.06
C ARG A 243 -28.44 -15.27 7.51
N GLY A 244 -28.06 -14.05 7.15
CA GLY A 244 -28.71 -12.81 7.59
C GLY A 244 -28.52 -12.53 9.08
N ALA A 245 -27.45 -13.07 9.70
CA ALA A 245 -27.18 -12.96 11.13
C ALA A 245 -26.02 -12.02 11.45
N GLU A 246 -25.44 -11.35 10.46
CA GLU A 246 -24.43 -10.31 10.69
C GLU A 246 -25.02 -9.13 11.47
N SER A 247 -24.30 -8.67 12.49
CA SER A 247 -24.67 -7.50 13.27
C SER A 247 -24.07 -6.23 12.64
N PRO A 248 -24.76 -5.08 12.72
CA PRO A 248 -24.19 -3.79 12.39
C PRO A 248 -22.89 -3.51 13.15
N GLY A 249 -22.00 -2.73 12.55
CA GLY A 249 -20.81 -2.22 13.21
C GLY A 249 -21.14 -1.35 14.43
N GLN A 250 -20.23 -1.35 15.40
CA GLN A 250 -20.32 -0.53 16.59
C GLN A 250 -19.03 0.27 16.75
N ALA A 251 -19.17 1.59 16.94
CA ALA A 251 -18.03 2.47 17.18
C ALA A 251 -17.15 1.95 18.32
N PHE A 252 -15.84 1.91 18.09
CA PHE A 252 -14.88 1.44 19.08
C PHE A 252 -14.69 2.47 20.19
N ASN A 253 -14.61 2.00 21.44
CA ASN A 253 -14.27 2.84 22.60
C ASN A 253 -12.75 3.08 22.74
N ASP A 254 -11.93 2.44 21.91
CA ASP A 254 -10.48 2.65 21.89
C ASP A 254 -10.17 4.03 21.27
N PRO A 255 -9.60 5.00 22.02
CA PRO A 255 -9.32 6.33 21.51
C PRO A 255 -8.22 6.37 20.42
N LEU A 256 -7.48 5.28 20.23
CA LEU A 256 -6.45 5.14 19.19
C LEU A 256 -7.02 4.55 17.90
N ALA A 257 -8.23 3.98 17.92
CA ALA A 257 -8.91 3.50 16.74
C ALA A 257 -9.17 4.66 15.76
N GLN A 258 -8.96 4.40 14.47
CA GLN A 258 -9.03 5.44 13.44
C GLN A 258 -10.34 5.34 12.66
N VAL A 259 -10.92 6.50 12.37
CA VAL A 259 -12.08 6.66 11.50
C VAL A 259 -11.75 7.71 10.45
N TYR A 260 -11.81 7.34 9.17
CA TYR A 260 -11.50 8.25 8.07
C TYR A 260 -12.65 8.33 7.07
N PRO A 261 -12.80 9.44 6.33
CA PRO A 261 -13.64 9.42 5.12
C PRO A 261 -13.14 8.33 4.16
N LEU A 262 -14.05 7.71 3.42
CA LEU A 262 -13.68 6.72 2.40
C LEU A 262 -13.07 7.39 1.16
N VAL A 263 -13.49 8.61 0.83
CA VAL A 263 -12.98 9.41 -0.29
C VAL A 263 -12.14 10.57 0.23
N TRP A 264 -10.86 10.59 -0.13
CA TRP A 264 -9.89 11.61 0.29
C TRP A 264 -9.74 12.66 -0.81
N ARG A 265 -9.50 13.92 -0.43
CA ARG A 265 -9.26 15.00 -1.38
C ARG A 265 -7.82 15.48 -1.28
N CYS A 266 -7.14 15.48 -2.42
CA CYS A 266 -5.80 16.04 -2.53
C CYS A 266 -5.87 17.56 -2.28
N PRO A 267 -5.18 18.12 -1.26
CA PRO A 267 -5.28 19.54 -0.95
C PRO A 267 -4.65 20.44 -2.03
N TYR A 268 -3.71 19.90 -2.82
CA TYR A 268 -3.04 20.63 -3.90
C TYR A 268 -3.86 20.69 -5.18
N THR A 269 -4.39 19.55 -5.64
CA THR A 269 -5.12 19.45 -6.93
C THR A 269 -6.63 19.53 -6.80
N GLY A 270 -7.18 19.34 -5.59
CA GLY A 270 -8.61 19.18 -5.37
C GLY A 270 -9.21 17.86 -5.86
N LYS A 271 -8.44 16.97 -6.50
CA LYS A 271 -8.95 15.70 -7.02
C LYS A 271 -9.32 14.75 -5.87
N ALA A 272 -10.46 14.06 -6.02
CA ALA A 272 -10.94 13.05 -5.09
C ALA A 272 -10.33 11.68 -5.41
N ALA A 273 -10.09 10.87 -4.39
CA ALA A 273 -9.61 9.49 -4.53
C ALA A 273 -10.35 8.58 -3.56
N LEU A 274 -10.81 7.42 -4.04
CA LEU A 274 -11.33 6.33 -3.21
C LEU A 274 -10.14 5.69 -2.46
N MET A 275 -10.12 5.70 -1.13
CA MET A 275 -8.95 5.30 -0.34
C MET A 275 -9.25 4.34 0.82
N PRO A 276 -9.77 3.13 0.53
CA PRO A 276 -9.90 2.09 1.54
C PRO A 276 -8.54 1.44 1.88
N GLN A 277 -8.42 0.91 3.09
CA GLN A 277 -7.46 -0.13 3.42
C GLN A 277 -8.25 -1.42 3.74
N PRO A 278 -8.43 -2.34 2.76
CA PRO A 278 -9.36 -3.46 2.90
C PRO A 278 -9.06 -4.44 4.03
N ARG A 279 -7.76 -4.61 4.38
CA ARG A 279 -7.35 -5.49 5.47
C ARG A 279 -7.59 -4.88 6.85
N CYS A 280 -7.49 -3.56 6.98
CA CYS A 280 -7.69 -2.87 8.24
C CYS A 280 -9.15 -2.51 8.52
N LEU A 281 -10.00 -2.52 7.48
CA LEU A 281 -11.40 -2.14 7.56
C LEU A 281 -12.17 -3.07 8.52
N ALA A 282 -12.87 -2.45 9.48
CA ALA A 282 -13.83 -3.13 10.36
C ALA A 282 -15.25 -3.04 9.80
N PHE A 283 -15.73 -1.82 9.54
CA PHE A 283 -17.06 -1.57 8.97
C PHE A 283 -17.16 -0.15 8.41
N LEU A 284 -18.22 0.09 7.62
CA LEU A 284 -18.56 1.39 7.06
C LEU A 284 -19.68 2.06 7.86
N GLU A 285 -19.62 3.39 7.89
CA GLU A 285 -20.66 4.28 8.40
C GLU A 285 -21.17 5.15 7.24
N ASP A 286 -22.47 5.08 6.95
CA ASP A 286 -23.18 6.00 6.07
C ASP A 286 -23.56 7.26 6.86
N ALA A 287 -22.74 8.30 6.73
CA ALA A 287 -22.88 9.57 7.43
C ALA A 287 -23.77 10.58 6.68
N HIS A 288 -24.44 10.17 5.59
CA HIS A 288 -25.49 10.99 4.97
C HIS A 288 -26.86 10.83 5.65
N LYS A 289 -27.02 9.78 6.45
CA LYS A 289 -28.26 9.50 7.19
C LYS A 289 -28.21 10.11 8.58
N GLU A 290 -29.38 10.50 9.07
CA GLU A 290 -29.57 10.99 10.44
C GLU A 290 -30.63 10.14 11.15
N PRO A 291 -30.25 9.29 12.13
CA PRO A 291 -28.87 9.03 12.57
C PRO A 291 -28.04 8.27 11.53
N SER A 292 -26.70 8.31 11.63
CA SER A 292 -25.79 7.52 10.80
C SER A 292 -26.17 6.03 10.82
N VAL A 293 -26.00 5.35 9.69
CA VAL A 293 -26.21 3.90 9.59
C VAL A 293 -24.87 3.19 9.51
N PHE A 294 -24.67 2.19 10.37
CA PHE A 294 -23.47 1.35 10.39
C PHE A 294 -23.77 0.02 9.69
N LEU A 295 -22.90 -0.38 8.77
CA LEU A 295 -22.99 -1.67 8.09
C LEU A 295 -22.26 -2.75 8.90
N GLY A 296 -22.56 -4.02 8.62
CA GLY A 296 -21.77 -5.14 9.13
C GLY A 296 -20.39 -5.24 8.46
N THR A 297 -19.49 -6.08 8.99
CA THR A 297 -18.12 -6.21 8.48
C THR A 297 -18.07 -6.79 7.07
N VAL A 298 -18.81 -7.87 6.79
CA VAL A 298 -18.87 -8.52 5.49
C VAL A 298 -19.59 -7.62 4.49
N GLU A 299 -20.75 -7.07 4.85
CA GLU A 299 -21.46 -6.10 4.02
C GLU A 299 -20.54 -4.94 3.60
N SER A 300 -19.80 -4.38 4.56
CA SER A 300 -18.81 -3.32 4.33
C SER A 300 -17.71 -3.73 3.35
N ARG A 301 -17.14 -4.93 3.53
CA ARG A 301 -16.10 -5.47 2.64
C ARG A 301 -16.63 -5.67 1.22
N LEU A 302 -17.87 -6.14 1.05
CA LEU A 302 -18.49 -6.31 -0.26
C LEU A 302 -18.74 -4.96 -0.96
N CYS A 303 -19.18 -3.94 -0.23
CA CYS A 303 -19.30 -2.57 -0.76
C CYS A 303 -17.94 -2.04 -1.25
N VAL A 304 -16.89 -2.15 -0.42
CA VAL A 304 -15.54 -1.70 -0.81
C VAL A 304 -15.00 -2.49 -2.00
N GLN A 305 -15.15 -3.82 -2.01
CA GLN A 305 -14.75 -4.65 -3.15
C GLN A 305 -15.43 -4.19 -4.44
N LYS A 306 -16.76 -3.97 -4.42
CA LYS A 306 -17.53 -3.45 -5.55
C LYS A 306 -16.95 -2.13 -6.06
N TRP A 307 -16.67 -1.17 -5.18
CA TRP A 307 -16.18 0.15 -5.59
C TRP A 307 -14.71 0.15 -6.05
N MET A 308 -13.89 -0.78 -5.55
CA MET A 308 -12.50 -0.90 -5.99
C MET A 308 -12.34 -1.64 -7.32
N THR A 309 -13.24 -2.59 -7.62
CA THR A 309 -13.12 -3.51 -8.77
C THR A 309 -12.82 -2.81 -10.10
N PRO A 310 -13.50 -1.70 -10.49
CA PRO A 310 -13.25 -1.07 -11.79
C PRO A 310 -11.80 -0.63 -12.00
N ALA A 311 -11.12 -0.14 -10.96
CA ALA A 311 -9.75 0.38 -11.10
C ALA A 311 -8.65 -0.68 -11.12
N VAL A 312 -8.98 -1.94 -10.84
CA VAL A 312 -8.03 -3.06 -10.93
C VAL A 312 -8.17 -3.86 -12.23
N ALA A 313 -9.03 -3.40 -13.16
CA ALA A 313 -9.05 -3.89 -14.53
C ALA A 313 -7.71 -3.63 -15.23
N SER A 314 -7.36 -4.47 -16.21
CA SER A 314 -6.05 -4.47 -16.89
C SER A 314 -5.61 -3.10 -17.39
N ASP A 315 -6.53 -2.34 -17.97
CA ASP A 315 -6.26 -1.03 -18.61
C ASP A 315 -6.11 0.12 -17.60
N HIS A 316 -6.34 -0.15 -16.32
CA HIS A 316 -6.31 0.84 -15.24
C HIS A 316 -5.20 0.58 -14.22
N VAL A 317 -4.42 -0.48 -14.41
CA VAL A 317 -3.29 -0.84 -13.55
C VAL A 317 -1.96 -0.55 -14.24
N TYR A 318 -1.06 0.11 -13.52
CA TYR A 318 0.35 0.18 -13.89
C TYR A 318 1.13 -0.91 -13.14
N VAL A 319 1.76 -1.84 -13.88
CA VAL A 319 2.66 -2.85 -13.29
C VAL A 319 4.10 -2.41 -13.51
N HIS A 320 4.85 -2.16 -12.44
CA HIS A 320 6.24 -1.75 -12.51
C HIS A 320 7.20 -2.95 -12.52
N PRO A 321 7.93 -3.20 -13.63
CA PRO A 321 8.93 -4.25 -13.72
C PRO A 321 10.28 -3.76 -13.18
N TRP A 322 10.46 -3.87 -11.86
CA TRP A 322 11.63 -3.38 -11.15
C TRP A 322 12.97 -3.69 -11.83
N GLN A 323 13.82 -2.67 -11.97
CA GLN A 323 15.24 -2.82 -12.29
C GLN A 323 16.10 -2.36 -11.10
N PRO A 324 17.29 -2.95 -10.88
CA PRO A 324 18.23 -2.44 -9.89
C PRO A 324 18.52 -0.94 -10.08
N GLY A 325 18.31 -0.16 -9.02
CA GLY A 325 18.45 1.29 -9.02
C GLY A 325 17.17 2.05 -9.34
N ASP A 326 16.08 1.40 -9.72
CA ASP A 326 14.78 2.08 -9.79
C ASP A 326 14.35 2.50 -8.39
N LEU A 327 14.08 3.80 -8.22
CA LEU A 327 13.41 4.36 -7.05
C LEU A 327 12.02 4.82 -7.51
N VAL A 328 10.98 4.26 -6.89
CA VAL A 328 9.59 4.67 -7.13
C VAL A 328 9.07 5.35 -5.89
N ILE A 329 8.51 6.55 -6.06
CA ILE A 329 7.79 7.27 -5.00
C ILE A 329 6.37 7.55 -5.49
N TRP A 330 5.38 7.32 -4.65
CA TRP A 330 3.97 7.53 -4.98
C TRP A 330 3.24 8.32 -3.90
N TYR A 331 2.20 9.02 -4.33
CA TYR A 331 1.24 9.69 -3.46
C TYR A 331 0.29 8.64 -2.86
N ASN A 332 0.66 8.15 -1.68
CA ASN A 332 -0.02 7.07 -0.95
C ASN A 332 -1.48 7.42 -0.59
N HIS A 333 -1.84 8.71 -0.62
CA HIS A 333 -3.21 9.20 -0.46
C HIS A 333 -4.05 9.18 -1.76
N ALA A 334 -3.53 8.64 -2.86
CA ALA A 334 -4.28 8.46 -4.11
C ALA A 334 -3.96 7.14 -4.85
N VAL A 335 -3.03 6.32 -4.35
CA VAL A 335 -2.52 5.14 -5.04
C VAL A 335 -2.62 3.92 -4.14
N TRP A 336 -3.27 2.87 -4.63
CA TRP A 336 -3.22 1.53 -4.06
C TRP A 336 -2.15 0.72 -4.76
N HIS A 337 -1.62 -0.28 -4.08
CA HIS A 337 -0.64 -1.17 -4.67
C HIS A 337 -0.74 -2.58 -4.14
N SER A 338 -0.19 -3.52 -4.90
CA SER A 338 -0.07 -4.92 -4.54
C SER A 338 1.23 -5.47 -5.08
N ALA A 339 1.92 -6.28 -4.28
CA ALA A 339 2.92 -7.18 -4.85
C ALA A 339 2.20 -8.17 -5.78
N THR A 340 2.77 -8.45 -6.95
CA THR A 340 2.22 -9.43 -7.91
C THR A 340 2.54 -10.89 -7.51
N GLY A 341 3.34 -11.05 -6.46
CA GLY A 341 3.66 -12.33 -5.82
C GLY A 341 4.48 -13.29 -6.67
N SER A 342 4.70 -14.49 -6.11
CA SER A 342 5.30 -15.68 -6.75
C SER A 342 6.72 -15.53 -7.28
N LEU A 343 7.67 -15.44 -6.35
CA LEU A 343 9.09 -15.65 -6.64
C LEU A 343 9.45 -17.14 -6.68
N ALA A 344 10.20 -17.56 -7.71
CA ALA A 344 10.75 -18.91 -7.83
C ALA A 344 11.63 -19.24 -6.62
N PRO A 345 11.76 -20.51 -6.18
CA PRO A 345 12.49 -20.88 -4.96
C PRO A 345 13.87 -20.23 -4.80
N ASP A 346 14.62 -20.13 -5.89
CA ASP A 346 16.00 -19.59 -5.89
C ASP A 346 16.07 -18.09 -6.26
N ASP A 347 14.94 -17.44 -6.52
CA ASP A 347 14.92 -15.99 -6.75
C ASP A 347 15.38 -15.22 -5.51
N ARG A 348 16.11 -14.14 -5.80
CA ARG A 348 16.46 -13.10 -4.85
C ARG A 348 15.70 -11.83 -5.17
N ARG A 349 15.34 -11.09 -4.12
CA ARG A 349 14.74 -9.76 -4.23
C ARG A 349 15.18 -8.94 -3.03
N VAL A 350 15.71 -7.74 -3.25
CA VAL A 350 16.11 -6.86 -2.15
C VAL A 350 15.63 -5.45 -2.47
N MET A 351 14.80 -4.91 -1.57
CA MET A 351 14.22 -3.58 -1.69
C MET A 351 14.47 -2.79 -0.42
N HIS A 352 14.65 -1.49 -0.59
CA HIS A 352 14.52 -0.50 0.48
C HIS A 352 13.14 0.12 0.43
N LEU A 353 12.47 0.17 1.58
CA LEU A 353 11.21 0.88 1.78
C LEU A 353 11.45 2.03 2.76
N THR A 354 11.08 3.23 2.34
CA THR A 354 11.14 4.45 3.14
C THR A 354 9.73 5.02 3.22
N ALA A 355 9.17 5.01 4.43
CA ALA A 355 7.81 5.47 4.68
C ALA A 355 7.66 5.94 6.13
N PHE A 356 6.91 7.02 6.30
CA PHE A 356 6.72 7.70 7.58
C PHE A 356 5.22 7.89 7.86
N ASN A 357 4.87 7.97 9.13
CA ASN A 357 3.51 8.32 9.55
C ASN A 357 3.24 9.81 9.33
N ASP A 358 1.99 10.14 9.06
CA ASP A 358 1.50 11.52 9.17
C ASP A 358 0.93 11.78 10.57
N ARG A 359 0.93 13.04 10.95
CA ARG A 359 0.28 13.55 12.17
C ARG A 359 -1.19 13.86 11.93
N LEU A 360 -1.55 14.25 10.71
CA LEU A 360 -2.90 14.70 10.40
C LEU A 360 -3.69 13.61 9.66
N PRO A 361 -4.95 13.36 10.04
CA PRO A 361 -5.80 12.45 9.30
C PRO A 361 -6.08 13.01 7.89
N PRO A 362 -6.35 12.15 6.90
CA PRO A 362 -6.74 12.58 5.57
C PRO A 362 -8.04 13.38 5.61
N LYS A 363 -8.12 14.43 4.79
CA LYS A 363 -9.33 15.25 4.65
C LYS A 363 -10.31 14.64 3.66
N GLY A 364 -11.60 14.71 3.99
CA GLY A 364 -12.67 14.23 3.13
C GLY A 364 -12.88 15.13 1.92
N ALA A 365 -13.51 14.59 0.88
CA ALA A 365 -13.81 15.38 -0.32
C ALA A 365 -14.96 16.40 -0.17
N VAL A 366 -15.72 16.32 0.92
CA VAL A 366 -16.90 17.15 1.23
C VAL A 366 -16.66 18.08 2.45
N THR A 367 -15.44 18.12 3.00
CA THR A 367 -15.10 18.97 4.16
C THR A 367 -14.53 20.31 3.76
#